data_AF-A0A7Y6N9Y2-F1
#
_entry.id   AF-A0A7Y6N9Y2-F1
#
_cell.length_a   1.000
_cell.length_b   1.000
_cell.length_c   1.000
_cell.angle_alpha   90.00
_cell.angle_beta   90.00
_cell.angle_gamma   90.00
#
_symmetry.space_group_name_H-M   'P 1'
#
loop_
_entity.id
_entity.type
_entity.pdbx_description
1 polymer ?
#
loop_
_entity_poly.entity_id
_entity_poly.type
_entity_poly.pdbx_seq_one_letter_code
_entity_poly.pdbx_strand_id
1 'polypeptide(L)'
;MLCTNFSNQSTTLSERQSCNSDAYNKKSDLHKDTKSDCDSNNSSAQVNNNTQVLLDDLPPQKIVKELDRFIIGQDDAKRAVAIALRNRWRRNKVPSPLRDEIIPKNILMIGHTGVGKTEIARRLAKLAGAPFIKVEATKFTEIGYVGRDVDSITRDLVDAAIVLVKEKARKALAKKALNLAEKIIVNSMVGENATEESKKTYRERLRNKEFEDGEVSINVRESKSMLPTFDIPGMPGRQVGVVNVTELMDKMFNGGKKTKTITVKVKEAREILINEESERLMDEDKIIKEAIDLASNEGIVFLDEIDKIAARTEVKGEVNREGVQRDLLPLLEGTTVSTKYGHVKTDYILFIASGAFHLSKPSDLLPELQGRLPIRVELKALTQEDLIKILKEPESSLLKQYIALMKTENVILEFTDDGIETIAEIASTVNREVENIGARRLHTIMEKLLDEISFIASEKSGEKFVIDNKYVKDKLESISKQLDLSKFIL
;
A
#
# COMPACT_ATOMS: atom_id res chain seq x y z
N MET A 1 7.21 48.28 -28.53
CA MET A 1 7.54 49.10 -29.72
C MET A 1 9.04 49.32 -29.67
N LEU A 2 9.80 48.83 -30.66
CA LEU A 2 11.29 48.89 -30.77
C LEU A 2 12.03 48.02 -29.68
N CYS A 3 13.15 47.31 -29.89
CA CYS A 3 14.39 47.46 -30.72
C CYS A 3 15.38 48.47 -30.10
N THR A 4 16.73 48.31 -30.05
CA THR A 4 17.75 47.29 -30.48
C THR A 4 19.08 47.62 -29.70
N ASN A 5 20.25 46.95 -29.69
CA ASN A 5 20.99 45.91 -30.47
C ASN A 5 21.75 44.97 -29.45
N PHE A 6 22.72 44.05 -29.66
CA PHE A 6 23.86 43.77 -30.58
C PHE A 6 25.11 44.70 -30.44
N SER A 7 26.40 44.29 -30.54
CA SER A 7 27.08 42.96 -30.55
C SER A 7 28.65 43.12 -30.58
N ASN A 8 29.42 42.00 -30.46
CA ASN A 8 30.85 41.78 -30.84
C ASN A 8 31.96 42.36 -29.90
N GLN A 9 32.98 41.62 -29.39
CA GLN A 9 34.12 40.78 -29.89
C GLN A 9 35.49 41.53 -29.82
N SER A 10 36.66 40.92 -29.56
CA SER A 10 37.00 39.55 -29.07
C SER A 10 38.10 39.54 -27.94
N THR A 11 39.41 39.22 -28.02
CA THR A 11 40.35 38.75 -29.08
C THR A 11 41.69 38.20 -28.48
N THR A 12 42.05 36.90 -28.64
CA THR A 12 43.43 36.27 -28.54
C THR A 12 44.26 36.37 -27.22
N LEU A 13 45.29 35.56 -26.88
CA LEU A 13 45.96 34.35 -27.46
C LEU A 13 46.62 33.46 -26.35
N SER A 14 47.38 32.42 -26.73
CA SER A 14 47.90 31.29 -25.92
C SER A 14 49.22 31.50 -25.14
N GLU A 15 49.50 30.65 -24.12
CA GLU A 15 50.75 29.83 -24.08
C GLU A 15 50.69 28.59 -23.13
N ARG A 16 51.83 27.96 -22.76
CA ARG A 16 52.00 26.53 -22.38
C ARG A 16 52.58 26.26 -20.97
N GLN A 17 52.74 24.97 -20.63
CA GLN A 17 53.54 24.31 -19.56
C GLN A 17 52.87 24.11 -18.17
N SER A 18 53.35 23.20 -17.30
CA SER A 18 53.38 21.71 -17.40
C SER A 18 53.98 21.04 -16.14
N CYS A 19 53.32 19.98 -15.63
CA CYS A 19 53.82 18.90 -14.74
C CYS A 19 54.21 19.19 -13.26
N ASN A 20 53.78 18.27 -12.39
CA ASN A 20 54.39 17.81 -11.12
C ASN A 20 54.57 18.82 -9.95
N SER A 21 54.73 18.41 -8.67
CA SER A 21 54.28 17.21 -7.92
C SER A 21 54.40 17.48 -6.40
N ASP A 22 54.02 16.49 -5.57
CA ASP A 22 54.41 16.31 -4.14
C ASP A 22 53.97 17.31 -3.05
N ALA A 23 53.14 16.81 -2.11
CA ALA A 23 53.04 17.29 -0.73
C ALA A 23 52.49 16.20 0.21
N TYR A 24 53.33 15.25 0.64
CA TYR A 24 52.97 14.14 1.54
C TYR A 24 53.72 14.25 2.87
N ASN A 25 53.04 14.57 4.00
CA ASN A 25 53.50 14.47 5.41
C ASN A 25 52.53 15.24 6.35
N LYS A 26 52.31 14.92 7.63
CA LYS A 26 52.58 13.71 8.45
C LYS A 26 51.76 13.77 9.76
N LYS A 27 51.88 12.71 10.57
CA LYS A 27 51.30 12.45 11.92
C LYS A 27 49.90 11.80 11.90
N SER A 28 49.65 10.60 12.45
CA SER A 28 50.29 9.79 13.53
C SER A 28 49.99 10.31 14.96
N ASP A 29 49.72 9.48 15.97
CA ASP A 29 50.03 8.05 16.17
C ASP A 29 48.94 7.21 16.89
N LEU A 30 49.16 5.88 16.87
CA LEU A 30 48.79 4.77 17.79
C LEU A 30 47.66 4.97 18.85
N HIS A 31 46.80 3.97 19.09
CA HIS A 31 47.21 2.65 19.63
C HIS A 31 46.55 1.40 19.00
N LYS A 32 47.31 0.30 19.05
CA LYS A 32 46.88 -1.10 19.02
C LYS A 32 47.63 -1.83 20.13
N ASP A 33 47.01 -2.85 20.73
CA ASP A 33 47.65 -4.07 21.22
C ASP A 33 46.56 -5.15 21.47
N THR A 34 46.55 -6.21 20.65
CA THR A 34 46.86 -7.62 21.00
C THR A 34 45.87 -8.30 21.96
N LYS A 35 44.95 -9.16 21.47
CA LYS A 35 45.12 -10.58 21.04
C LYS A 35 45.11 -11.61 22.19
N SER A 36 44.06 -12.44 22.22
CA SER A 36 44.11 -13.88 22.52
C SER A 36 42.82 -14.55 22.03
N ASP A 37 42.86 -15.86 21.81
CA ASP A 37 41.87 -16.64 21.06
C ASP A 37 40.85 -17.36 21.96
N CYS A 38 39.71 -17.80 21.40
CA CYS A 38 39.10 -19.15 21.59
C CYS A 38 37.70 -19.24 20.94
N ASP A 39 37.32 -20.45 20.50
CA ASP A 39 36.10 -20.74 19.75
C ASP A 39 34.81 -20.84 20.59
N SER A 40 33.66 -20.57 19.97
CA SER A 40 32.58 -21.57 19.80
C SER A 40 31.40 -21.04 18.97
N ASN A 41 30.70 -21.96 18.28
CA ASN A 41 29.59 -21.65 17.39
C ASN A 41 28.34 -21.17 18.14
N ASN A 42 27.67 -20.13 17.62
CA ASN A 42 26.24 -19.94 17.87
C ASN A 42 25.52 -19.21 16.72
N SER A 43 25.06 -19.98 15.74
CA SER A 43 24.38 -19.49 14.53
C SER A 43 22.92 -19.11 14.79
N SER A 44 22.70 -18.03 15.55
CA SER A 44 21.37 -17.42 15.71
C SER A 44 21.19 -16.25 14.73
N ALA A 45 20.20 -16.37 13.83
CA ALA A 45 20.00 -15.38 12.77
C ALA A 45 19.62 -14.00 13.34
N GLN A 46 20.50 -13.01 13.17
CA GLN A 46 20.19 -11.62 13.50
C GLN A 46 19.15 -11.07 12.50
N VAL A 47 17.91 -10.93 12.96
CA VAL A 47 16.82 -10.36 12.15
C VAL A 47 17.12 -8.89 11.85
N ASN A 48 17.19 -8.55 10.56
CA ASN A 48 17.73 -7.28 10.06
C ASN A 48 16.81 -6.07 10.33
N ASN A 49 16.88 -5.50 11.54
CA ASN A 49 16.30 -4.18 11.86
C ASN A 49 16.83 -3.04 10.96
N ASN A 50 17.98 -3.21 10.29
CA ASN A 50 18.55 -2.24 9.35
C ASN A 50 17.73 -2.03 8.07
N THR A 51 16.70 -2.86 7.80
CA THR A 51 15.99 -2.87 6.52
C THR A 51 15.17 -1.58 6.27
N GLN A 52 14.62 -0.96 7.32
CA GLN A 52 13.81 0.27 7.17
C GLN A 52 14.65 1.53 6.90
N VAL A 53 15.84 1.64 7.50
CA VAL A 53 16.75 2.80 7.31
C VAL A 53 17.33 2.87 5.89
N LEU A 54 17.18 1.80 5.10
CA LEU A 54 17.71 1.65 3.75
C LEU A 54 16.77 2.15 2.62
N LEU A 55 15.54 2.56 2.95
CA LEU A 55 14.52 2.96 1.97
C LEU A 55 14.51 4.46 1.68
N ASP A 56 14.68 5.30 2.71
CA ASP A 56 14.55 6.76 2.59
C ASP A 56 15.60 7.39 1.65
N ASP A 57 16.80 6.81 1.58
CA ASP A 57 17.90 7.26 0.71
C ASP A 57 18.05 6.44 -0.58
N LEU A 58 16.99 5.80 -1.08
CA LEU A 58 17.05 5.16 -2.39
C LEU A 58 17.26 6.22 -3.51
N PRO A 59 18.28 6.08 -4.38
CA PRO A 59 18.40 6.90 -5.58
C PRO A 59 17.34 6.47 -6.62
N PRO A 60 16.93 7.34 -7.55
CA PRO A 60 15.83 7.07 -8.49
C PRO A 60 15.98 5.76 -9.27
N GLN A 61 17.21 5.37 -9.63
CA GLN A 61 17.52 4.13 -10.34
C GLN A 61 17.18 2.88 -9.52
N LYS A 62 17.36 2.90 -8.19
CA LYS A 62 16.93 1.80 -7.31
C LYS A 62 15.42 1.79 -7.13
N ILE A 63 14.76 2.96 -7.08
CA ILE A 63 13.29 3.05 -7.01
C ILE A 63 12.67 2.46 -8.27
N VAL A 64 13.18 2.78 -9.47
CA VAL A 64 12.73 2.17 -10.73
C VAL A 64 12.95 0.65 -10.70
N LYS A 65 14.15 0.17 -10.34
CA LYS A 65 14.45 -1.27 -10.24
C LYS A 65 13.54 -2.03 -9.27
N GLU A 66 13.07 -1.38 -8.21
CA GLU A 66 12.15 -1.97 -7.24
C GLU A 66 10.70 -1.96 -7.74
N LEU A 67 10.31 -0.98 -8.56
CA LEU A 67 9.04 -0.99 -9.29
C LEU A 67 9.03 -2.04 -10.42
N ASP A 68 10.16 -2.30 -11.06
CA ASP A 68 10.31 -3.31 -12.12
C ASP A 68 9.95 -4.74 -11.65
N ARG A 69 10.13 -5.03 -10.35
CA ARG A 69 9.73 -6.32 -9.72
C ARG A 69 8.20 -6.56 -9.72
N PHE A 70 7.41 -5.53 -9.99
CA PHE A 70 5.95 -5.56 -9.89
C PHE A 70 5.20 -4.96 -11.10
N ILE A 71 5.83 -4.09 -11.88
CA ILE A 71 5.24 -3.40 -13.04
C ILE A 71 6.10 -3.61 -14.28
N ILE A 72 5.50 -4.11 -15.36
CA ILE A 72 6.15 -4.29 -16.67
C ILE A 72 6.06 -2.99 -17.48
N GLY A 73 7.16 -2.62 -18.15
CA GLY A 73 7.27 -1.40 -18.97
C GLY A 73 6.96 -0.11 -18.20
N GLN A 74 6.36 0.87 -18.87
CA GLN A 74 5.94 2.17 -18.30
C GLN A 74 7.10 2.96 -17.64
N ASP A 75 8.29 2.88 -18.23
CA ASP A 75 9.54 3.34 -17.62
C ASP A 75 9.58 4.85 -17.37
N ASP A 76 8.94 5.64 -18.25
CA ASP A 76 8.78 7.09 -18.06
C ASP A 76 7.92 7.40 -16.82
N ALA A 77 6.87 6.64 -16.56
CA ALA A 77 6.02 6.79 -15.37
C ALA A 77 6.74 6.33 -14.09
N LYS A 78 7.48 5.21 -14.15
CA LYS A 78 8.37 4.76 -13.06
C LYS A 78 9.42 5.84 -12.73
N ARG A 79 10.05 6.42 -13.75
CA ARG A 79 11.03 7.51 -13.64
C ARG A 79 10.42 8.78 -13.05
N ALA A 80 9.21 9.16 -13.47
CA ALA A 80 8.49 10.32 -12.94
C ALA A 80 8.23 10.17 -11.43
N VAL A 81 7.68 9.04 -10.98
CA VAL A 81 7.43 8.81 -9.54
C VAL A 81 8.71 8.68 -8.73
N ALA A 82 9.76 8.06 -9.28
CA ALA A 82 11.07 7.96 -8.63
C ALA A 82 11.75 9.32 -8.42
N ILE A 83 11.56 10.25 -9.37
CA ILE A 83 12.03 11.63 -9.24
C ILE A 83 11.21 12.39 -8.19
N ALA A 84 9.87 12.24 -8.17
CA ALA A 84 9.01 12.88 -7.17
C ALA A 84 9.34 12.42 -5.74
N LEU A 85 9.46 11.11 -5.49
CA LEU A 85 9.86 10.57 -4.19
C LEU A 85 11.26 11.05 -3.79
N ARG A 86 12.26 11.04 -4.71
CA ARG A 86 13.59 11.56 -4.39
C ARG A 86 13.61 13.07 -4.11
N ASN A 87 12.66 13.84 -4.64
CA ASN A 87 12.55 15.26 -4.34
C ASN A 87 12.13 15.53 -2.88
N ARG A 88 11.38 14.62 -2.23
CA ARG A 88 11.11 14.71 -0.79
C ARG A 88 12.37 14.56 0.05
N TRP A 89 13.16 13.51 -0.22
CA TRP A 89 14.47 13.35 0.44
C TRP A 89 15.35 14.60 0.22
N ARG A 90 15.36 15.17 -1.00
CA ARG A 90 16.09 16.41 -1.30
C ARG A 90 15.60 17.57 -0.44
N ARG A 91 14.28 17.83 -0.39
CA ARG A 91 13.66 18.84 0.48
C ARG A 91 14.11 18.67 1.93
N ASN A 92 14.05 17.44 2.46
CA ASN A 92 14.39 17.14 3.85
C ASN A 92 15.89 17.36 4.17
N LYS A 93 16.77 17.49 3.16
CA LYS A 93 18.18 17.92 3.31
C LYS A 93 18.41 19.43 3.12
N VAL A 94 17.46 20.18 2.56
CA VAL A 94 17.56 21.65 2.43
C VAL A 94 17.33 22.31 3.81
N PRO A 95 18.07 23.37 4.18
CA PRO A 95 17.77 24.17 5.39
C PRO A 95 16.47 24.98 5.28
N SER A 96 15.82 25.23 6.42
CA SER A 96 14.76 26.26 6.52
C SER A 96 15.39 27.67 6.39
N PRO A 97 14.72 28.69 5.81
CA PRO A 97 13.35 28.69 5.30
C PRO A 97 13.17 28.00 3.93
N LEU A 98 14.23 27.83 3.13
CA LEU A 98 14.11 27.36 1.76
C LEU A 98 13.52 25.94 1.63
N ARG A 99 13.63 25.10 2.67
CA ARG A 99 12.92 23.80 2.76
C ARG A 99 11.40 23.93 2.58
N ASP A 100 10.85 24.99 3.13
CA ASP A 100 9.41 25.13 3.37
C ASP A 100 8.72 25.71 2.11
N GLU A 101 9.47 26.49 1.33
CA GLU A 101 9.12 26.92 -0.04
C GLU A 101 9.16 25.78 -1.09
N ILE A 102 9.69 24.59 -0.77
CA ILE A 102 9.82 23.47 -1.73
C ILE A 102 8.56 22.60 -1.69
N ILE A 103 7.58 23.00 -2.49
CA ILE A 103 6.31 22.28 -2.72
C ILE A 103 6.54 20.96 -3.50
N PRO A 104 5.78 19.87 -3.24
CA PRO A 104 5.83 18.64 -4.03
C PRO A 104 5.55 18.87 -5.52
N LYS A 105 6.21 18.06 -6.37
CA LYS A 105 5.94 18.05 -7.80
C LYS A 105 4.91 16.96 -8.12
N ASN A 106 3.64 17.33 -8.00
CA ASN A 106 2.51 16.46 -8.30
C ASN A 106 2.52 15.98 -9.75
N ILE A 107 1.89 14.82 -9.97
CA ILE A 107 1.98 14.05 -11.21
C ILE A 107 0.59 13.90 -11.85
N LEU A 108 0.50 14.06 -13.16
CA LEU A 108 -0.64 13.65 -13.98
C LEU A 108 -0.25 12.47 -14.87
N MET A 109 -0.82 11.30 -14.60
CA MET A 109 -0.69 10.08 -15.39
C MET A 109 -1.82 9.99 -16.43
N ILE A 110 -1.43 10.00 -17.71
CA ILE A 110 -2.32 9.92 -18.86
C ILE A 110 -2.21 8.51 -19.47
N GLY A 111 -3.32 7.89 -19.84
CA GLY A 111 -3.30 6.62 -20.57
C GLY A 111 -4.47 5.70 -20.24
N HIS A 112 -4.63 4.64 -21.04
CA HIS A 112 -5.73 3.69 -21.00
C HIS A 112 -5.95 3.04 -19.61
N THR A 113 -7.12 2.42 -19.42
CA THR A 113 -7.38 1.61 -18.23
C THR A 113 -6.46 0.38 -18.20
N GLY A 114 -6.18 -0.15 -17.00
CA GLY A 114 -5.40 -1.39 -16.85
C GLY A 114 -3.92 -1.36 -17.26
N VAL A 115 -3.34 -0.22 -17.66
CA VAL A 115 -1.91 -0.11 -18.04
C VAL A 115 -0.92 0.04 -16.88
N GLY A 116 -1.41 0.06 -15.63
CA GLY A 116 -0.57 0.08 -14.42
C GLY A 116 -0.57 1.37 -13.59
N LYS A 117 -1.25 2.45 -14.02
CA LYS A 117 -1.29 3.77 -13.34
C LYS A 117 -1.41 3.69 -11.80
N THR A 118 -2.49 3.04 -11.31
CA THR A 118 -2.76 2.88 -9.87
C THR A 118 -1.74 2.00 -9.16
N GLU A 119 -1.16 1.01 -9.85
CA GLU A 119 -0.24 0.04 -9.24
C GLU A 119 1.16 0.64 -9.07
N ILE A 120 1.62 1.47 -10.02
CA ILE A 120 2.83 2.29 -9.85
C ILE A 120 2.71 3.16 -8.60
N ALA A 121 1.60 3.87 -8.42
CA ALA A 121 1.37 4.71 -7.24
C ALA A 121 1.27 3.90 -5.94
N ARG A 122 0.57 2.75 -5.95
CA ARG A 122 0.46 1.85 -4.79
C ARG A 122 1.81 1.28 -4.38
N ARG A 123 2.62 0.81 -5.34
CA ARG A 123 3.95 0.24 -5.08
C ARG A 123 4.94 1.31 -4.61
N LEU A 124 4.88 2.53 -5.17
CA LEU A 124 5.64 3.69 -4.69
C LEU A 124 5.36 3.98 -3.21
N ALA A 125 4.09 4.06 -2.81
CA ALA A 125 3.73 4.35 -1.41
C ALA A 125 4.14 3.22 -0.46
N LYS A 126 3.94 1.95 -0.87
CA LYS A 126 4.41 0.79 -0.11
C LYS A 126 5.93 0.79 0.05
N LEU A 127 6.68 1.20 -0.98
CA LEU A 127 8.14 1.32 -0.95
C LEU A 127 8.62 2.45 -0.03
N ALA A 128 7.93 3.59 -0.05
CA ALA A 128 8.21 4.74 0.81
C ALA A 128 7.73 4.56 2.27
N GLY A 129 7.04 3.45 2.59
CA GLY A 129 6.43 3.25 3.91
C GLY A 129 5.38 4.31 4.28
N ALA A 130 4.76 4.90 3.25
CA ALA A 130 3.92 6.10 3.28
C ALA A 130 2.42 5.79 3.25
N PRO A 131 1.57 6.63 3.87
CA PRO A 131 0.12 6.48 3.80
C PRO A 131 -0.39 6.78 2.38
N PHE A 132 -1.35 5.97 1.93
CA PHE A 132 -1.86 5.98 0.57
C PHE A 132 -3.38 5.89 0.57
N ILE A 133 -4.04 6.77 -0.19
CA ILE A 133 -5.47 6.68 -0.46
C ILE A 133 -5.74 6.76 -1.96
N LYS A 134 -6.66 5.92 -2.46
CA LYS A 134 -7.18 6.00 -3.83
C LYS A 134 -8.60 6.54 -3.79
N VAL A 135 -8.86 7.60 -4.54
CA VAL A 135 -10.19 8.22 -4.63
C VAL A 135 -10.50 8.50 -6.10
N GLU A 136 -11.73 8.21 -6.53
CA GLU A 136 -12.22 8.56 -7.87
C GLU A 136 -12.80 9.97 -7.87
N ALA A 137 -12.41 10.80 -8.84
CA ALA A 137 -12.81 12.21 -8.92
C ALA A 137 -14.32 12.41 -9.14
N THR A 138 -14.96 11.45 -9.81
CA THR A 138 -16.41 11.39 -10.06
C THR A 138 -17.24 11.35 -8.78
N LYS A 139 -16.72 10.77 -7.68
CA LYS A 139 -17.37 10.62 -6.36
C LYS A 139 -17.86 11.93 -5.74
N PHE A 140 -17.24 13.06 -6.12
CA PHE A 140 -17.60 14.40 -5.63
C PHE A 140 -18.63 15.11 -6.53
N THR A 141 -18.99 14.51 -7.66
CA THR A 141 -19.92 15.09 -8.65
C THR A 141 -21.37 14.65 -8.42
N GLU A 142 -21.62 13.53 -7.72
CA GLU A 142 -22.94 12.90 -7.69
C GLU A 142 -24.00 13.72 -6.93
N ILE A 143 -25.10 14.05 -7.63
CA ILE A 143 -26.28 14.74 -7.07
C ILE A 143 -27.04 13.79 -6.13
N GLY A 144 -26.54 13.64 -4.91
CA GLY A 144 -27.15 12.81 -3.87
C GLY A 144 -26.37 12.74 -2.56
N TYR A 145 -25.03 12.79 -2.60
CA TYR A 145 -24.20 12.67 -1.39
C TYR A 145 -23.98 14.00 -0.65
N VAL A 146 -25.03 14.47 0.01
CA VAL A 146 -24.94 15.50 1.06
C VAL A 146 -24.02 15.00 2.19
N GLY A 147 -22.74 15.40 2.16
CA GLY A 147 -21.79 15.15 3.24
C GLY A 147 -20.41 14.58 2.86
N ARG A 148 -20.11 14.27 1.59
CA ARG A 148 -18.74 13.90 1.15
C ARG A 148 -17.97 15.08 0.56
N ASP A 149 -17.70 16.02 1.44
CA ASP A 149 -16.68 17.08 1.33
C ASP A 149 -15.30 16.51 0.90
N VAL A 150 -14.57 17.24 0.05
CA VAL A 150 -13.24 16.87 -0.50
C VAL A 150 -12.18 16.67 0.58
N ASP A 151 -12.28 17.35 1.73
CA ASP A 151 -11.42 17.10 2.89
C ASP A 151 -11.46 15.63 3.36
N SER A 152 -12.51 14.88 3.02
CA SER A 152 -12.58 13.43 3.30
C SER A 152 -11.37 12.66 2.73
N ILE A 153 -10.75 13.14 1.65
CA ILE A 153 -9.49 12.60 1.12
C ILE A 153 -8.39 12.64 2.18
N THR A 154 -8.20 13.79 2.83
CA THR A 154 -7.18 13.99 3.87
C THR A 154 -7.56 13.29 5.18
N ARG A 155 -8.85 13.23 5.51
CA ARG A 155 -9.35 12.49 6.69
C ARG A 155 -9.10 10.98 6.54
N ASP A 156 -9.45 10.40 5.40
CA ASP A 156 -9.21 8.98 5.04
C ASP A 156 -7.70 8.66 4.98
N LEU A 157 -6.86 9.59 4.49
CA LEU A 157 -5.40 9.46 4.46
C LEU A 157 -4.77 9.39 5.88
N VAL A 158 -5.34 10.10 6.85
CA VAL A 158 -4.86 10.09 8.25
C VAL A 158 -5.30 8.82 8.96
N ASP A 159 -6.52 8.32 8.71
CA ASP A 159 -6.93 6.98 9.14
C ASP A 159 -5.96 5.91 8.60
N ALA A 160 -5.55 5.99 7.32
CA ALA A 160 -4.54 5.10 6.74
C ALA A 160 -3.14 5.27 7.39
N ALA A 161 -2.74 6.49 7.74
CA ALA A 161 -1.49 6.77 8.44
C ALA A 161 -1.46 6.15 9.85
N ILE A 162 -2.58 6.20 10.59
CA ILE A 162 -2.70 5.59 11.92
C ILE A 162 -2.58 4.06 11.83
N VAL A 163 -3.14 3.42 10.80
CA VAL A 163 -2.94 1.97 10.57
C VAL A 163 -1.46 1.65 10.38
N LEU A 164 -0.75 2.40 9.53
CA LEU A 164 0.68 2.19 9.29
C LEU A 164 1.54 2.43 10.54
N VAL A 165 1.24 3.46 11.33
CA VAL A 165 1.96 3.73 12.60
C VAL A 165 1.65 2.67 13.65
N LYS A 166 0.39 2.24 13.80
CA LYS A 166 0.03 1.12 14.70
C LYS A 166 0.71 -0.19 14.27
N GLU A 167 0.87 -0.46 12.97
CA GLU A 167 1.67 -1.59 12.49
C GLU A 167 3.17 -1.47 12.83
N LYS A 168 3.78 -0.30 12.60
CA LYS A 168 5.19 -0.03 12.95
C LYS A 168 5.40 -0.22 14.47
N ALA A 169 4.49 0.32 15.28
CA ALA A 169 4.49 0.16 16.74
C ALA A 169 4.32 -1.30 17.18
N ARG A 170 3.36 -2.06 16.63
CA ARG A 170 3.21 -3.51 16.91
C ARG A 170 4.49 -4.28 16.64
N LYS A 171 5.14 -4.04 15.49
CA LYS A 171 6.39 -4.70 15.11
C LYS A 171 7.54 -4.36 16.07
N ALA A 172 7.67 -3.09 16.49
CA ALA A 172 8.67 -2.66 17.48
C ALA A 172 8.41 -3.19 18.90
N LEU A 173 7.14 -3.38 19.28
CA LEU A 173 6.73 -3.83 20.62
C LEU A 173 6.62 -5.36 20.76
N ALA A 174 6.56 -6.11 19.65
CA ALA A 174 6.29 -7.56 19.63
C ALA A 174 7.14 -8.38 20.63
N LYS A 175 8.44 -8.11 20.76
CA LYS A 175 9.31 -8.82 21.73
C LYS A 175 8.99 -8.48 23.19
N LYS A 176 8.48 -7.28 23.48
CA LYS A 176 7.99 -6.89 24.82
C LYS A 176 6.64 -7.54 25.11
N ALA A 177 5.70 -7.47 24.16
CA ALA A 177 4.39 -8.09 24.28
C ALA A 177 4.49 -9.62 24.50
N LEU A 178 5.36 -10.30 23.73
CA LEU A 178 5.64 -11.74 23.90
C LEU A 178 6.13 -12.07 25.32
N ASN A 179 7.12 -11.33 25.85
CA ASN A 179 7.63 -11.56 27.21
C ASN A 179 6.55 -11.34 28.30
N LEU A 180 5.59 -10.44 28.07
CA LEU A 180 4.49 -10.18 29.01
C LEU A 180 3.41 -11.27 28.89
N ALA A 181 3.05 -11.68 27.67
CA ALA A 181 2.15 -12.80 27.42
C ALA A 181 2.69 -14.12 28.01
N GLU A 182 3.98 -14.42 27.81
CA GLU A 182 4.66 -15.55 28.46
C GLU A 182 4.57 -15.48 29.99
N LYS A 183 4.76 -14.29 30.59
CA LYS A 183 4.65 -14.11 32.04
C LYS A 183 3.24 -14.39 32.54
N ILE A 184 2.20 -13.92 31.84
CA ILE A 184 0.79 -14.15 32.18
C ILE A 184 0.45 -15.64 32.10
N ILE A 185 0.86 -16.33 31.02
CA ILE A 185 0.62 -17.77 30.83
C ILE A 185 1.31 -18.58 31.94
N VAL A 186 2.60 -18.32 32.21
CA VAL A 186 3.34 -19.01 33.28
C VAL A 186 2.71 -18.74 34.65
N ASN A 187 2.34 -17.49 34.97
CA ASN A 187 1.66 -17.17 36.23
C ASN A 187 0.33 -17.92 36.39
N SER A 188 -0.42 -18.14 35.32
CA SER A 188 -1.66 -18.94 35.36
C SER A 188 -1.38 -20.45 35.54
N MET A 189 -0.31 -20.98 34.93
CA MET A 189 0.10 -22.39 35.06
C MET A 189 0.62 -22.77 36.45
N VAL A 190 1.47 -21.94 37.08
CA VAL A 190 2.13 -22.27 38.37
C VAL A 190 1.59 -21.49 39.58
N GLY A 191 0.69 -20.52 39.35
CA GLY A 191 0.24 -19.57 40.36
C GLY A 191 1.24 -18.43 40.60
N GLU A 192 0.74 -17.25 40.97
CA GLU A 192 1.57 -16.05 41.12
C GLU A 192 2.64 -16.17 42.22
N ASN A 193 2.34 -16.95 43.26
CA ASN A 193 3.19 -17.19 44.42
C ASN A 193 4.29 -18.26 44.18
N ALA A 194 4.39 -18.86 42.99
CA ALA A 194 5.45 -19.81 42.69
C ALA A 194 6.85 -19.17 42.76
N THR A 195 7.88 -19.98 43.04
CA THR A 195 9.27 -19.49 43.07
C THR A 195 9.71 -19.04 41.68
N GLU A 196 10.64 -18.08 41.62
CA GLU A 196 11.19 -17.62 40.34
C GLU A 196 11.99 -18.71 39.60
N GLU A 197 12.49 -19.73 40.31
CA GLU A 197 13.09 -20.92 39.72
C GLU A 197 12.04 -21.78 39.00
N SER A 198 10.92 -22.12 39.65
CA SER A 198 9.81 -22.83 39.00
C SER A 198 9.25 -22.04 37.80
N LYS A 199 9.07 -20.72 37.95
CA LYS A 199 8.64 -19.84 36.84
C LYS A 199 9.66 -19.79 35.70
N LYS A 200 10.97 -19.90 35.98
CA LYS A 200 12.01 -19.99 34.94
C LYS A 200 11.88 -21.31 34.17
N THR A 201 11.81 -22.46 34.85
CA THR A 201 11.66 -23.77 34.20
C THR A 201 10.39 -23.84 33.35
N TYR A 202 9.26 -23.37 33.85
CA TYR A 202 8.01 -23.35 33.07
C TYR A 202 8.07 -22.40 31.87
N ARG A 203 8.79 -21.26 31.97
CA ARG A 203 9.01 -20.34 30.84
C ARG A 203 9.89 -20.95 29.74
N GLU A 204 10.89 -21.75 30.12
CA GLU A 204 11.74 -22.48 29.18
C GLU A 204 10.93 -23.57 28.44
N ARG A 205 10.14 -24.38 29.17
CA ARG A 205 9.22 -25.37 28.57
C ARG A 205 8.14 -24.75 27.68
N LEU A 206 7.58 -23.61 28.07
CA LEU A 206 6.61 -22.85 27.27
C LEU A 206 7.21 -22.31 25.96
N ARG A 207 8.52 -22.03 25.93
CA ARG A 207 9.26 -21.62 24.72
C ARG A 207 9.61 -22.81 23.83
N ASN A 208 9.88 -23.96 24.44
CA ASN A 208 10.04 -25.25 23.75
C ASN A 208 8.73 -25.80 23.14
N LYS A 209 7.59 -25.14 23.40
CA LYS A 209 6.24 -25.55 22.97
C LYS A 209 5.75 -26.86 23.61
N GLU A 210 6.21 -27.17 24.81
CA GLU A 210 5.84 -28.39 25.55
C GLU A 210 4.38 -28.37 26.07
N PHE A 211 3.68 -27.23 25.98
CA PHE A 211 2.37 -27.01 26.59
C PHE A 211 1.25 -26.57 25.63
N GLU A 212 1.48 -26.51 24.30
CA GLU A 212 0.55 -25.84 23.34
C GLU A 212 -0.91 -26.29 23.42
N ASP A 213 -1.14 -27.59 23.59
CA ASP A 213 -2.46 -28.22 23.68
C ASP A 213 -3.07 -28.25 25.09
N GLY A 214 -2.30 -27.83 26.10
CA GLY A 214 -2.81 -27.65 27.46
C GLY A 214 -3.80 -26.49 27.54
N GLU A 215 -4.75 -26.58 28.46
CA GLU A 215 -5.70 -25.49 28.74
C GLU A 215 -5.11 -24.52 29.76
N VAL A 216 -5.41 -23.23 29.60
CA VAL A 216 -5.02 -22.18 30.52
C VAL A 216 -6.13 -21.14 30.67
N SER A 217 -6.45 -20.77 31.91
CA SER A 217 -7.41 -19.72 32.21
C SER A 217 -6.71 -18.36 32.20
N ILE A 218 -7.14 -17.46 31.32
CA ILE A 218 -6.57 -16.12 31.16
C ILE A 218 -7.65 -15.04 31.28
N ASN A 219 -7.29 -13.91 31.90
CA ASN A 219 -8.15 -12.74 31.98
C ASN A 219 -7.90 -11.85 30.77
N VAL A 220 -8.91 -11.71 29.91
CA VAL A 220 -8.85 -10.94 28.65
C VAL A 220 -9.84 -9.78 28.75
N ARG A 221 -9.52 -8.63 28.16
CA ARG A 221 -10.50 -7.52 28.08
C ARG A 221 -11.71 -7.93 27.26
N GLU A 222 -12.88 -7.54 27.76
CA GLU A 222 -14.12 -7.72 27.03
C GLU A 222 -14.12 -6.79 25.82
N SER A 223 -13.86 -7.36 24.63
CA SER A 223 -14.00 -6.65 23.37
C SER A 223 -15.46 -6.18 23.24
N LYS A 224 -15.66 -4.95 22.76
CA LYS A 224 -17.01 -4.36 22.63
C LYS A 224 -17.86 -5.21 21.69
N SER A 225 -18.64 -6.13 22.25
CA SER A 225 -19.58 -6.94 21.47
C SER A 225 -20.58 -5.99 20.79
N MET A 226 -20.95 -6.31 19.55
CA MET A 226 -22.10 -5.66 18.94
C MET A 226 -23.34 -6.01 19.79
N LEU A 227 -24.07 -4.99 20.22
CA LEU A 227 -25.28 -5.18 21.02
C LEU A 227 -26.30 -6.01 20.21
N PRO A 228 -26.86 -7.10 20.77
CA PRO A 228 -27.93 -7.83 20.12
C PRO A 228 -29.15 -6.92 19.91
N THR A 229 -29.42 -6.53 18.67
CA THR A 229 -30.61 -5.77 18.30
C THR A 229 -31.84 -6.67 18.38
N PHE A 230 -32.70 -6.43 19.37
CA PHE A 230 -34.05 -7.00 19.40
C PHE A 230 -34.98 -6.17 18.52
N ASP A 231 -35.58 -6.81 17.51
CA ASP A 231 -36.68 -6.20 16.76
C ASP A 231 -37.97 -6.26 17.60
N ILE A 232 -38.67 -5.12 17.68
CA ILE A 232 -39.93 -5.00 18.42
C ILE A 232 -41.09 -5.42 17.48
N PRO A 233 -41.88 -6.45 17.82
CA PRO A 233 -43.02 -6.85 16.98
C PRO A 233 -44.01 -5.70 16.79
N GLY A 234 -44.28 -5.35 15.52
CA GLY A 234 -45.29 -4.36 15.14
C GLY A 234 -44.78 -2.97 14.72
N MET A 235 -43.48 -2.66 14.81
CA MET A 235 -42.93 -1.38 14.30
C MET A 235 -41.71 -1.58 13.38
N PRO A 236 -41.89 -1.59 12.05
CA PRO A 236 -40.78 -1.64 11.10
C PRO A 236 -39.85 -0.42 11.24
N GLY A 237 -38.54 -0.65 11.22
CA GLY A 237 -37.53 0.40 11.06
C GLY A 237 -37.16 1.22 12.30
N ARG A 238 -37.63 0.85 13.52
CA ARG A 238 -37.28 1.56 14.76
C ARG A 238 -36.56 0.68 15.78
N GLN A 239 -35.31 0.33 15.49
CA GLN A 239 -34.41 -0.34 16.43
C GLN A 239 -34.16 0.57 17.65
N VAL A 240 -34.52 0.10 18.84
CA VAL A 240 -34.23 0.78 20.11
C VAL A 240 -33.14 0.01 20.83
N GLY A 241 -31.93 0.59 20.88
CA GLY A 241 -30.83 0.05 21.67
C GLY A 241 -31.18 0.13 23.15
N VAL A 242 -31.47 -1.02 23.78
CA VAL A 242 -31.71 -1.12 25.22
C VAL A 242 -30.37 -0.91 25.94
N VAL A 243 -30.08 0.34 26.32
CA VAL A 243 -28.93 0.68 27.15
C VAL A 243 -29.14 0.06 28.52
N ASN A 244 -28.41 -1.02 28.81
CA ASN A 244 -28.57 -1.76 30.04
C ASN A 244 -28.12 -0.88 31.22
N VAL A 245 -29.04 -0.58 32.15
CA VAL A 245 -28.79 0.42 33.21
C VAL A 245 -27.64 0.01 34.13
N THR A 246 -27.46 -1.30 34.34
CA THR A 246 -26.29 -1.88 35.02
C THR A 246 -24.98 -1.63 34.30
N GLU A 247 -24.93 -1.72 32.96
CA GLU A 247 -23.72 -1.38 32.20
C GLU A 247 -23.40 0.12 32.26
N LEU A 248 -24.43 0.97 32.29
CA LEU A 248 -24.25 2.42 32.44
C LEU A 248 -23.68 2.76 33.84
N MET A 249 -24.16 2.08 34.89
CA MET A 249 -23.60 2.22 36.25
C MET A 249 -22.19 1.64 36.36
N ASP A 250 -21.91 0.44 35.82
CA ASP A 250 -20.56 -0.16 35.81
C ASP A 250 -19.53 0.78 35.17
N LYS A 251 -19.92 1.47 34.08
CA LYS A 251 -19.10 2.48 33.40
C LYS A 251 -18.77 3.68 34.28
N MET A 252 -19.70 4.07 35.16
CA MET A 252 -19.59 5.25 36.02
C MET A 252 -18.86 4.96 37.33
N PHE A 253 -18.94 3.73 37.85
CA PHE A 253 -18.32 3.34 39.12
C PHE A 253 -16.94 2.64 38.96
N ASN A 254 -16.73 1.82 37.92
CA ASN A 254 -15.59 0.89 37.85
C ASN A 254 -14.57 1.16 36.71
N GLY A 255 -14.50 2.39 36.18
CA GLY A 255 -13.37 2.82 35.34
C GLY A 255 -13.21 2.10 33.99
N GLY A 256 -14.25 1.41 33.50
CA GLY A 256 -14.39 1.04 32.09
C GLY A 256 -13.48 -0.07 31.55
N LYS A 257 -12.97 -0.99 32.38
CA LYS A 257 -12.21 -2.17 31.93
C LYS A 257 -12.72 -3.47 32.57
N LYS A 258 -13.89 -3.95 32.10
CA LYS A 258 -14.31 -5.34 32.34
C LYS A 258 -13.31 -6.30 31.70
N THR A 259 -12.83 -7.26 32.47
CA THR A 259 -12.07 -8.41 31.99
C THR A 259 -12.89 -9.66 32.24
N LYS A 260 -12.83 -10.59 31.29
CA LYS A 260 -13.50 -11.89 31.34
C LYS A 260 -12.42 -12.96 31.44
N THR A 261 -12.55 -13.84 32.42
CA THR A 261 -11.75 -15.07 32.46
C THR A 261 -12.26 -16.01 31.38
N ILE A 262 -11.37 -16.45 30.49
CA ILE A 262 -11.65 -17.48 29.49
C ILE A 262 -10.62 -18.61 29.63
N THR A 263 -11.07 -19.85 29.51
CA THR A 263 -10.19 -21.02 29.41
C THR A 263 -10.06 -21.38 27.94
N VAL A 264 -8.82 -21.40 27.43
CA VAL A 264 -8.47 -21.65 26.02
C VAL A 264 -7.16 -22.45 25.97
N LYS A 265 -6.77 -22.95 24.79
CA LYS A 265 -5.46 -23.61 24.66
C LYS A 265 -4.31 -22.62 24.84
N VAL A 266 -3.18 -23.08 25.36
CA VAL A 266 -1.97 -22.26 25.53
C VAL A 266 -1.51 -21.59 24.24
N LYS A 267 -1.66 -22.28 23.09
CA LYS A 267 -1.40 -21.69 21.77
C LYS A 267 -2.27 -20.45 21.51
N GLU A 268 -3.58 -20.57 21.73
CA GLU A 268 -4.58 -19.52 21.52
C GLU A 268 -4.40 -18.38 22.54
N ALA A 269 -4.17 -18.71 23.81
CA ALA A 269 -3.83 -17.78 24.87
C ALA A 269 -2.62 -16.90 24.49
N ARG A 270 -1.59 -17.51 23.89
CA ARG A 270 -0.39 -16.77 23.44
C ARG A 270 -0.74 -15.74 22.37
N GLU A 271 -1.54 -16.10 21.36
CA GLU A 271 -1.94 -15.19 20.28
C GLU A 271 -2.85 -14.06 20.80
N ILE A 272 -3.82 -14.38 21.67
CA ILE A 272 -4.71 -13.38 22.30
C ILE A 272 -3.91 -12.40 23.17
N LEU A 273 -3.06 -12.90 24.07
CA LEU A 273 -2.29 -12.07 25.00
C LEU A 273 -1.21 -11.25 24.31
N ILE A 274 -0.58 -11.74 23.24
CA ILE A 274 0.35 -10.93 22.43
C ILE A 274 -0.38 -9.73 21.81
N ASN A 275 -1.62 -9.91 21.34
CA ASN A 275 -2.42 -8.83 20.77
C ASN A 275 -2.85 -7.81 21.85
N GLU A 276 -3.40 -8.26 22.99
CA GLU A 276 -3.81 -7.35 24.06
C GLU A 276 -2.60 -6.62 24.67
N GLU A 277 -1.49 -7.30 24.95
CA GLU A 277 -0.29 -6.65 25.50
C GLU A 277 0.38 -5.72 24.49
N SER A 278 0.33 -6.02 23.19
CA SER A 278 0.79 -5.07 22.16
C SER A 278 -0.03 -3.79 22.18
N GLU A 279 -1.35 -3.88 22.34
CA GLU A 279 -2.24 -2.71 22.45
C GLU A 279 -2.11 -2.00 23.80
N ARG A 280 -1.89 -2.72 24.90
CA ARG A 280 -1.60 -2.13 26.23
C ARG A 280 -0.28 -1.37 26.28
N LEU A 281 0.71 -1.76 25.46
CA LEU A 281 2.01 -1.11 25.34
C LEU A 281 2.03 0.08 24.36
N MET A 282 0.91 0.37 23.68
CA MET A 282 0.81 1.52 22.77
C MET A 282 0.44 2.81 23.51
N ASP A 283 1.06 3.90 23.06
CA ASP A 283 0.76 5.28 23.42
C ASP A 283 -0.06 5.88 22.28
N GLU A 284 -1.38 6.03 22.46
CA GLU A 284 -2.28 6.47 21.39
C GLU A 284 -2.05 7.92 20.99
N ASP A 285 -1.73 8.82 21.93
CA ASP A 285 -1.44 10.23 21.65
C ASP A 285 -0.18 10.37 20.81
N LYS A 286 0.88 9.60 21.12
CA LYS A 286 2.08 9.54 20.30
C LYS A 286 1.79 8.98 18.91
N ILE A 287 1.00 7.90 18.82
CA ILE A 287 0.64 7.27 17.54
C ILE A 287 -0.16 8.25 16.65
N ILE A 288 -1.11 8.99 17.22
CA ILE A 288 -1.86 10.04 16.52
C ILE A 288 -0.92 11.14 16.03
N LYS A 289 -0.01 11.63 16.88
CA LYS A 289 0.94 12.68 16.52
C LYS A 289 1.90 12.24 15.40
N GLU A 290 2.44 11.03 15.48
CA GLU A 290 3.31 10.44 14.45
C GLU A 290 2.55 10.21 13.14
N ALA A 291 1.27 9.80 13.20
CA ALA A 291 0.45 9.60 12.00
C ALA A 291 0.06 10.90 11.31
N ILE A 292 -0.21 11.99 12.04
CA ILE A 292 -0.49 13.32 11.48
C ILE A 292 0.74 13.89 10.78
N ASP A 293 1.93 13.75 11.37
CA ASP A 293 3.19 14.18 10.76
C ASP A 293 3.54 13.37 9.50
N LEU A 294 3.35 12.04 9.57
CA LEU A 294 3.53 11.12 8.44
C LEU A 294 2.53 11.39 7.30
N ALA A 295 1.27 11.69 7.61
CA ALA A 295 0.27 12.07 6.62
C ALA A 295 0.61 13.41 5.94
N SER A 296 1.00 14.41 6.73
CA SER A 296 1.28 15.77 6.22
C SER A 296 2.55 15.83 5.35
N ASN A 297 3.63 15.14 5.74
CA ASN A 297 4.92 15.20 5.04
C ASN A 297 5.11 14.12 3.98
N GLU A 298 4.60 12.90 4.23
CA GLU A 298 4.86 11.73 3.37
C GLU A 298 3.60 11.12 2.74
N GLY A 299 2.39 11.62 3.04
CA GLY A 299 1.16 11.09 2.46
C GLY A 299 1.08 11.19 0.94
N ILE A 300 0.46 10.18 0.30
CA ILE A 300 0.29 10.10 -1.15
C ILE A 300 -1.19 9.90 -1.47
N VAL A 301 -1.74 10.81 -2.28
CA VAL A 301 -3.14 10.78 -2.74
C VAL A 301 -3.17 10.41 -4.21
N PHE A 302 -3.89 9.35 -4.57
CA PHE A 302 -4.14 8.98 -5.96
C PHE A 302 -5.57 9.37 -6.37
N LEU A 303 -5.67 10.39 -7.22
CA LEU A 303 -6.93 10.90 -7.78
C LEU A 303 -7.17 10.24 -9.13
N ASP A 304 -8.03 9.22 -9.18
CA ASP A 304 -8.34 8.48 -10.41
C ASP A 304 -9.51 9.13 -11.17
N GLU A 305 -9.56 8.89 -12.47
CA GLU A 305 -10.59 9.39 -13.40
C GLU A 305 -10.76 10.92 -13.43
N ILE A 306 -9.67 11.68 -13.25
CA ILE A 306 -9.69 13.16 -13.28
C ILE A 306 -10.12 13.72 -14.64
N ASP A 307 -9.98 12.94 -15.72
CA ASP A 307 -10.44 13.30 -17.06
C ASP A 307 -11.96 13.37 -17.17
N LYS A 308 -12.69 12.68 -16.28
CA LYS A 308 -14.16 12.74 -16.20
C LYS A 308 -14.64 14.09 -15.67
N ILE A 309 -13.91 14.71 -14.73
CA ILE A 309 -14.24 16.07 -14.24
C ILE A 309 -13.69 17.19 -15.14
N ALA A 310 -12.77 16.88 -16.05
CA ALA A 310 -12.29 17.78 -17.10
C ALA A 310 -13.28 17.97 -18.27
N ALA A 311 -14.15 16.99 -18.51
CA ALA A 311 -15.07 16.99 -19.64
C ALA A 311 -16.18 18.07 -19.46
N ARG A 312 -16.09 19.13 -20.25
CA ARG A 312 -17.13 20.17 -20.38
C ARG A 312 -18.38 19.57 -21.02
N THR A 313 -19.56 19.88 -20.50
CA THR A 313 -20.83 19.67 -21.22
C THR A 313 -21.56 21.00 -21.39
N GLU A 314 -22.13 21.22 -22.57
CA GLU A 314 -22.85 22.46 -22.91
C GLU A 314 -24.34 22.42 -22.54
N VAL A 315 -24.80 21.32 -21.93
CA VAL A 315 -26.20 21.08 -21.58
C VAL A 315 -26.56 21.81 -20.27
N LYS A 316 -27.49 22.76 -20.34
CA LYS A 316 -28.06 23.43 -19.16
C LYS A 316 -28.74 22.40 -18.24
N GLY A 317 -28.29 22.35 -16.99
CA GLY A 317 -28.84 21.47 -15.95
C GLY A 317 -27.93 20.29 -15.57
N GLU A 318 -26.79 20.12 -16.24
CA GLU A 318 -25.82 19.09 -15.86
C GLU A 318 -25.01 19.39 -14.59
N VAL A 319 -24.40 18.34 -14.07
CA VAL A 319 -23.59 18.28 -12.86
C VAL A 319 -22.41 19.27 -12.88
N ASN A 320 -22.16 19.97 -11.76
CA ASN A 320 -21.07 20.93 -11.62
C ASN A 320 -19.68 20.27 -11.47
N ARG A 321 -19.17 19.67 -12.55
CA ARG A 321 -17.84 19.04 -12.61
C ARG A 321 -16.68 20.03 -12.39
N GLU A 322 -16.87 21.29 -12.78
CA GLU A 322 -15.88 22.35 -12.56
C GLU A 322 -15.77 22.72 -11.08
N GLY A 323 -16.90 22.69 -10.34
CA GLY A 323 -16.93 22.83 -8.88
C GLY A 323 -15.95 21.89 -8.19
N VAL A 324 -16.00 20.59 -8.52
CA VAL A 324 -15.07 19.58 -7.98
C VAL A 324 -13.60 19.92 -8.27
N GLN A 325 -13.27 20.46 -9.46
CA GLN A 325 -11.91 20.92 -9.73
C GLN A 325 -11.50 22.08 -8.81
N ARG A 326 -12.41 23.03 -8.55
CA ARG A 326 -12.18 24.16 -7.65
C ARG A 326 -12.07 23.73 -6.18
N ASP A 327 -12.90 22.78 -5.75
CA ASP A 327 -12.89 22.25 -4.38
C ASP A 327 -11.60 21.46 -4.11
N LEU A 328 -11.08 20.73 -5.11
CA LEU A 328 -9.79 20.05 -5.02
C LEU A 328 -8.57 20.99 -4.95
N LEU A 329 -8.67 22.25 -5.45
CA LEU A 329 -7.53 23.17 -5.48
C LEU A 329 -6.90 23.41 -4.10
N PRO A 330 -7.62 23.85 -3.04
CA PRO A 330 -7.06 24.03 -1.70
C PRO A 330 -6.21 22.87 -1.19
N LEU A 331 -6.58 21.62 -1.49
CA LEU A 331 -5.81 20.44 -1.09
C LEU A 331 -4.46 20.35 -1.81
N LEU A 332 -4.41 20.69 -3.11
CA LEU A 332 -3.18 20.73 -3.92
C LEU A 332 -2.38 22.03 -3.77
N GLU A 333 -3.00 23.13 -3.32
CA GLU A 333 -2.35 24.42 -3.10
C GLU A 333 -1.63 24.47 -1.74
N GLY A 334 -2.21 23.82 -0.73
CA GLY A 334 -1.77 23.84 0.67
C GLY A 334 -2.87 24.41 1.58
N THR A 335 -3.54 23.54 2.34
CA THR A 335 -4.57 23.93 3.31
C THR A 335 -4.48 23.13 4.61
N THR A 336 -5.18 23.57 5.65
CA THR A 336 -5.25 22.90 6.95
C THR A 336 -6.62 22.24 7.13
N VAL A 337 -6.67 20.93 6.90
CA VAL A 337 -7.89 20.10 7.07
C VAL A 337 -8.10 19.77 8.54
N SER A 338 -9.34 19.89 9.01
CA SER A 338 -9.72 19.42 10.34
C SER A 338 -10.10 17.94 10.31
N THR A 339 -9.56 17.16 11.24
CA THR A 339 -9.86 15.72 11.40
C THR A 339 -10.22 15.40 12.85
N LYS A 340 -10.84 14.24 13.07
CA LYS A 340 -11.17 13.72 14.42
C LYS A 340 -9.95 13.45 15.32
N TYR A 341 -8.74 13.61 14.79
CA TYR A 341 -7.46 13.43 15.48
C TYR A 341 -6.67 14.75 15.68
N GLY A 342 -7.11 15.84 15.06
CA GLY A 342 -6.38 17.11 15.00
C GLY A 342 -6.28 17.69 13.59
N HIS A 343 -5.47 18.74 13.45
CA HIS A 343 -5.29 19.48 12.19
C HIS A 343 -4.16 18.87 11.35
N VAL A 344 -4.39 18.77 10.04
CA VAL A 344 -3.46 18.15 9.08
C VAL A 344 -3.21 19.12 7.93
N LYS A 345 -1.94 19.33 7.60
CA LYS A 345 -1.51 20.23 6.52
C LYS A 345 -1.31 19.46 5.23
N THR A 346 -1.82 19.98 4.12
CA THR A 346 -1.71 19.31 2.80
C THR A 346 -0.48 19.74 1.99
N ASP A 347 0.25 20.76 2.44
CA ASP A 347 1.35 21.47 1.78
C ASP A 347 2.42 20.53 1.16
N TYR A 348 2.65 19.36 1.75
CA TYR A 348 3.70 18.40 1.35
C TYR A 348 3.17 17.01 0.93
N ILE A 349 1.85 16.84 0.84
CA ILE A 349 1.20 15.64 0.29
C ILE A 349 1.52 15.55 -1.21
N LEU A 350 1.88 14.35 -1.68
CA LEU A 350 2.10 14.11 -3.12
C LEU A 350 0.77 13.68 -3.76
N PHE A 351 0.26 14.50 -4.67
CA PHE A 351 -0.90 14.15 -5.48
C PHE A 351 -0.44 13.49 -6.79
N ILE A 352 -1.03 12.33 -7.09
CA ILE A 352 -0.88 11.61 -8.35
C ILE A 352 -2.28 11.51 -8.98
N ALA A 353 -2.56 12.40 -9.92
CA ALA A 353 -3.77 12.37 -10.72
C ALA A 353 -3.64 11.34 -11.85
N SER A 354 -4.73 10.69 -12.22
CA SER A 354 -4.83 9.68 -13.27
C SER A 354 -6.07 9.94 -14.12
N GLY A 355 -5.93 9.86 -15.44
CA GLY A 355 -7.05 9.94 -16.37
C GLY A 355 -6.82 9.15 -17.65
N ALA A 356 -7.90 8.79 -18.35
CA ALA A 356 -7.82 8.15 -19.67
C ALA A 356 -7.68 9.19 -20.80
N PHE A 357 -8.34 10.33 -20.68
CA PHE A 357 -8.32 11.45 -21.62
C PHE A 357 -8.74 11.06 -23.04
N HIS A 358 -9.79 10.21 -23.13
CA HIS A 358 -10.42 9.82 -24.39
C HIS A 358 -11.49 10.82 -24.87
N LEU A 359 -12.21 11.47 -23.94
CA LEU A 359 -13.31 12.42 -24.22
C LEU A 359 -12.95 13.88 -23.86
N SER A 360 -11.80 14.08 -23.22
CA SER A 360 -11.29 15.37 -22.75
C SER A 360 -9.76 15.33 -22.83
N LYS A 361 -9.12 16.50 -22.83
CA LYS A 361 -7.66 16.64 -22.85
C LYS A 361 -7.17 17.23 -21.52
N PRO A 362 -5.88 17.03 -21.15
CA PRO A 362 -5.27 17.70 -20.00
C PRO A 362 -5.34 19.24 -20.05
N SER A 363 -5.56 19.82 -21.23
CA SER A 363 -5.81 21.25 -21.45
C SER A 363 -7.16 21.76 -20.94
N ASP A 364 -8.10 20.85 -20.71
CA ASP A 364 -9.51 21.19 -20.47
C ASP A 364 -9.82 21.28 -18.97
N LEU A 365 -8.89 20.79 -18.14
CA LEU A 365 -8.77 21.08 -16.71
C LEU A 365 -8.53 22.58 -16.48
N LEU A 366 -8.95 23.08 -15.32
CA LEU A 366 -8.73 24.47 -14.90
C LEU A 366 -7.24 24.86 -14.96
N PRO A 367 -6.88 26.07 -15.46
CA PRO A 367 -5.49 26.52 -15.55
C PRO A 367 -4.71 26.45 -14.23
N GLU A 368 -5.39 26.73 -13.11
CA GLU A 368 -4.88 26.64 -11.75
C GLU A 368 -4.49 25.19 -11.42
N LEU A 369 -5.39 24.24 -11.71
CA LEU A 369 -5.20 22.82 -11.44
C LEU A 369 -4.12 22.21 -12.35
N GLN A 370 -4.04 22.69 -13.60
CA GLN A 370 -2.94 22.38 -14.51
C GLN A 370 -1.59 22.88 -14.00
N GLY A 371 -1.54 24.06 -13.38
CA GLY A 371 -0.33 24.60 -12.74
C GLY A 371 0.11 23.79 -11.52
N ARG A 372 -0.84 23.25 -10.75
CA ARG A 372 -0.59 22.35 -9.62
C ARG A 372 -0.25 20.90 -10.01
N LEU A 373 -0.28 20.55 -11.31
CA LEU A 373 0.07 19.23 -11.86
C LEU A 373 1.24 19.31 -12.89
N PRO A 374 2.46 19.71 -12.47
CA PRO A 374 3.56 20.05 -13.37
C PRO A 374 4.25 18.84 -14.03
N ILE A 375 4.23 17.64 -13.42
CA ILE A 375 4.81 16.45 -14.03
C ILE A 375 3.72 15.70 -14.81
N ARG A 376 3.71 15.85 -16.14
CA ARG A 376 2.81 15.09 -17.02
C ARG A 376 3.56 13.88 -17.56
N VAL A 377 2.93 12.71 -17.54
CA VAL A 377 3.52 11.47 -18.06
C VAL A 377 2.47 10.57 -18.72
N GLU A 378 2.80 10.04 -19.89
CA GLU A 378 1.94 9.16 -20.66
C GLU A 378 2.34 7.70 -20.47
N LEU A 379 1.35 6.83 -20.27
CA LEU A 379 1.51 5.39 -20.13
C LEU A 379 0.99 4.69 -21.39
N LYS A 380 1.84 3.84 -21.96
CA LYS A 380 1.62 3.16 -23.25
C LYS A 380 0.57 2.07 -23.08
N ALA A 381 -0.20 1.81 -24.14
CA ALA A 381 -1.05 0.62 -24.20
C ALA A 381 -0.19 -0.65 -24.11
N LEU A 382 -0.69 -1.69 -23.45
CA LEU A 382 0.03 -2.95 -23.28
C LEU A 382 -0.08 -3.82 -24.54
N THR A 383 1.05 -4.37 -24.98
CA THR A 383 1.12 -5.36 -26.07
C THR A 383 0.81 -6.77 -25.56
N GLN A 384 0.63 -7.73 -26.48
CA GLN A 384 0.54 -9.15 -26.13
C GLN A 384 1.80 -9.63 -25.38
N GLU A 385 2.99 -9.18 -25.79
CA GLU A 385 4.24 -9.47 -25.07
C GLU A 385 4.22 -8.95 -23.63
N ASP A 386 3.71 -7.74 -23.40
CA ASP A 386 3.59 -7.19 -22.05
C ASP A 386 2.62 -8.01 -21.20
N LEU A 387 1.55 -8.55 -21.78
CA LEU A 387 0.62 -9.44 -21.08
C LEU A 387 1.30 -10.78 -20.70
N ILE A 388 2.10 -11.38 -21.59
CA ILE A 388 2.91 -12.58 -21.30
C ILE A 388 3.88 -12.28 -20.14
N LYS A 389 4.60 -11.15 -20.20
CA LYS A 389 5.52 -10.71 -19.14
C LYS A 389 4.78 -10.48 -17.82
N ILE A 390 3.60 -9.85 -17.83
CA ILE A 390 2.76 -9.62 -16.64
C ILE A 390 2.30 -10.94 -15.98
N LEU A 391 2.07 -12.00 -16.77
CA LEU A 391 1.74 -13.33 -16.24
C LEU A 391 2.96 -14.04 -15.60
N LYS A 392 4.16 -13.86 -16.15
CA LYS A 392 5.38 -14.62 -15.75
C LYS A 392 6.30 -13.88 -14.77
N GLU A 393 6.63 -12.62 -15.04
CA GLU A 393 7.76 -11.92 -14.42
C GLU A 393 7.46 -11.34 -13.02
N PRO A 394 6.38 -10.55 -12.79
CA PRO A 394 6.15 -9.89 -11.51
C PRO A 394 6.12 -10.85 -10.32
N GLU A 395 6.67 -10.45 -9.17
CA GLU A 395 6.74 -11.34 -7.99
C GLU A 395 5.35 -11.79 -7.51
N SER A 396 4.34 -10.93 -7.67
CA SER A 396 2.92 -11.23 -7.42
C SER A 396 2.14 -11.38 -8.73
N SER A 397 2.67 -12.07 -9.75
CA SER A 397 1.94 -12.35 -10.98
C SER A 397 0.75 -13.31 -10.76
N LEU A 398 -0.21 -13.33 -11.68
CA LEU A 398 -1.42 -14.15 -11.54
C LEU A 398 -1.11 -15.65 -11.51
N LEU A 399 -0.21 -16.14 -12.39
CA LEU A 399 0.16 -17.55 -12.41
C LEU A 399 0.74 -17.99 -11.06
N LYS A 400 1.63 -17.18 -10.46
CA LYS A 400 2.22 -17.45 -9.14
C LYS A 400 1.16 -17.49 -8.03
N GLN A 401 0.11 -16.67 -8.14
CA GLN A 401 -1.02 -16.68 -7.20
C GLN A 401 -1.85 -17.97 -7.32
N TYR A 402 -2.32 -18.34 -8.51
CA TYR A 402 -3.12 -19.57 -8.68
C TYR A 402 -2.32 -20.86 -8.39
N ILE A 403 -1.03 -20.91 -8.74
CA ILE A 403 -0.15 -22.04 -8.37
C ILE A 403 -0.03 -22.14 -6.84
N ALA A 404 0.10 -21.01 -6.14
CA ALA A 404 0.16 -21.01 -4.68
C ALA A 404 -1.19 -21.38 -4.02
N LEU A 405 -2.32 -21.02 -4.63
CA LEU A 405 -3.66 -21.39 -4.18
C LEU A 405 -3.94 -22.89 -4.38
N MET A 406 -3.77 -23.43 -5.59
CA MET A 406 -3.98 -24.88 -5.83
C MET A 406 -3.09 -25.76 -4.95
N LYS A 407 -1.88 -25.26 -4.61
CA LYS A 407 -0.96 -25.94 -3.70
C LYS A 407 -1.48 -26.05 -2.26
N THR A 408 -2.43 -25.23 -1.79
CA THR A 408 -3.02 -25.42 -0.44
C THR A 408 -3.88 -26.69 -0.36
N GLU A 409 -4.35 -27.21 -1.49
CA GLU A 409 -5.11 -28.45 -1.60
C GLU A 409 -4.23 -29.60 -2.16
N ASN A 410 -2.90 -29.44 -2.12
CA ASN A 410 -1.89 -30.34 -2.68
C ASN A 410 -2.02 -30.59 -4.20
N VAL A 411 -2.73 -29.74 -4.95
CA VAL A 411 -2.85 -29.84 -6.41
C VAL A 411 -1.66 -29.16 -7.08
N ILE A 412 -1.02 -29.85 -8.04
CA ILE A 412 0.10 -29.32 -8.80
C ILE A 412 -0.41 -28.67 -10.08
N LEU A 413 -0.51 -27.34 -10.10
CA LEU A 413 -0.84 -26.57 -11.30
C LEU A 413 0.45 -26.15 -12.02
N GLU A 414 0.54 -26.44 -13.32
CA GLU A 414 1.66 -26.06 -14.20
C GLU A 414 1.13 -25.41 -15.48
N PHE A 415 1.78 -24.33 -15.95
CA PHE A 415 1.44 -23.66 -17.20
C PHE A 415 2.60 -23.82 -18.17
N THR A 416 2.32 -24.25 -19.40
CA THR A 416 3.33 -24.29 -20.46
C THR A 416 3.45 -22.92 -21.14
N ASP A 417 4.58 -22.65 -21.79
CA ASP A 417 4.80 -21.35 -22.43
C ASP A 417 3.80 -21.05 -23.55
N ASP A 418 3.44 -22.06 -24.35
CA ASP A 418 2.38 -21.96 -25.36
C ASP A 418 0.98 -21.74 -24.75
N GLY A 419 0.71 -22.29 -23.57
CA GLY A 419 -0.50 -21.99 -22.80
C GLY A 419 -0.55 -20.53 -22.37
N ILE A 420 0.56 -19.99 -21.86
CA ILE A 420 0.67 -18.59 -21.42
C ILE A 420 0.55 -17.62 -22.60
N GLU A 421 1.19 -17.94 -23.73
CA GLU A 421 1.07 -17.18 -24.98
C GLU A 421 -0.38 -17.14 -25.48
N THR A 422 -1.09 -18.28 -25.43
CA THR A 422 -2.51 -18.38 -25.83
C THR A 422 -3.43 -17.58 -24.90
N ILE A 423 -3.18 -17.58 -23.58
CA ILE A 423 -3.93 -16.74 -22.61
C ILE A 423 -3.75 -15.26 -22.95
N ALA A 424 -2.52 -14.83 -23.28
CA ALA A 424 -2.23 -13.45 -23.64
C ALA A 424 -2.78 -13.05 -25.02
N GLU A 425 -2.81 -13.98 -25.99
CA GLU A 425 -3.41 -13.80 -27.32
C GLU A 425 -4.91 -13.50 -27.20
N ILE A 426 -5.63 -14.33 -26.45
CA ILE A 426 -7.07 -14.18 -26.20
C ILE A 426 -7.33 -12.88 -25.42
N ALA A 427 -6.52 -12.56 -24.40
CA ALA A 427 -6.65 -11.32 -23.65
C ALA A 427 -6.42 -10.07 -24.51
N SER A 428 -5.43 -10.08 -25.40
CA SER A 428 -5.16 -9.00 -26.34
C SER A 428 -6.29 -8.83 -27.36
N THR A 429 -6.81 -9.96 -27.87
CA THR A 429 -7.91 -10.01 -28.84
C THR A 429 -9.23 -9.50 -28.27
N VAL A 430 -9.66 -9.94 -27.08
CA VAL A 430 -10.88 -9.41 -26.43
C VAL A 430 -10.75 -7.91 -26.12
N ASN A 431 -9.55 -7.43 -25.74
CA ASN A 431 -9.30 -6.01 -25.50
C ASN A 431 -9.30 -5.16 -26.78
N ARG A 432 -9.03 -5.76 -27.95
CA ARG A 432 -9.12 -5.09 -29.27
C ARG A 432 -10.55 -5.07 -29.82
N GLU A 433 -11.33 -6.10 -29.53
CA GLU A 433 -12.59 -6.38 -30.25
C GLU A 433 -13.87 -6.06 -29.44
N VAL A 434 -13.77 -5.89 -28.11
CA VAL A 434 -14.93 -5.54 -27.26
C VAL A 434 -14.68 -4.25 -26.49
N GLU A 435 -13.83 -4.30 -25.46
CA GLU A 435 -13.47 -3.13 -24.65
C GLU A 435 -12.05 -3.33 -24.10
N ASN A 436 -11.18 -2.33 -24.29
CA ASN A 436 -9.82 -2.38 -23.78
C ASN A 436 -9.78 -2.03 -22.29
N ILE A 437 -9.78 -3.06 -21.43
CA ILE A 437 -9.60 -2.92 -19.98
C ILE A 437 -8.14 -3.17 -19.53
N GLY A 438 -7.19 -3.21 -20.48
CA GLY A 438 -5.78 -3.50 -20.26
C GLY A 438 -5.54 -4.83 -19.56
N ALA A 439 -4.57 -4.87 -18.64
CA ALA A 439 -4.20 -6.10 -17.93
C ALA A 439 -5.33 -6.67 -17.04
N ARG A 440 -6.39 -5.90 -16.74
CA ARG A 440 -7.55 -6.41 -15.97
C ARG A 440 -8.22 -7.61 -16.67
N ARG A 441 -8.14 -7.67 -18.00
CA ARG A 441 -8.66 -8.78 -18.83
C ARG A 441 -8.04 -10.13 -18.49
N LEU A 442 -6.81 -10.15 -17.96
CA LEU A 442 -6.15 -11.39 -17.53
C LEU A 442 -6.86 -12.01 -16.33
N HIS A 443 -7.39 -11.23 -15.39
CA HIS A 443 -8.13 -11.79 -14.25
C HIS A 443 -9.36 -12.57 -14.71
N THR A 444 -10.22 -11.95 -15.53
CA THR A 444 -11.47 -12.59 -15.97
C THR A 444 -11.24 -13.83 -16.84
N ILE A 445 -10.13 -13.88 -17.58
CA ILE A 445 -9.71 -15.06 -18.35
C ILE A 445 -9.15 -16.15 -17.43
N MET A 446 -8.28 -15.80 -16.47
CA MET A 446 -7.68 -16.76 -15.53
C MET A 446 -8.73 -17.42 -14.62
N GLU A 447 -9.69 -16.64 -14.11
CA GLU A 447 -10.84 -17.19 -13.36
C GLU A 447 -11.61 -18.21 -14.22
N LYS A 448 -12.00 -17.85 -15.45
CA LYS A 448 -12.81 -18.75 -16.29
C LYS A 448 -12.05 -19.98 -16.80
N LEU A 449 -10.72 -19.88 -16.93
CA LEU A 449 -9.82 -20.97 -17.30
C LEU A 449 -9.66 -22.02 -16.19
N LEU A 450 -9.67 -21.57 -14.93
CA LEU A 450 -9.40 -22.40 -13.75
C LEU A 450 -10.66 -22.78 -12.95
N ASP A 451 -11.81 -22.15 -13.22
CA ASP A 451 -13.16 -22.42 -12.70
C ASP A 451 -13.40 -23.89 -12.30
N GLU A 452 -13.32 -24.81 -13.27
CA GLU A 452 -13.52 -26.25 -13.02
C GLU A 452 -12.44 -26.87 -12.12
N ILE A 453 -11.16 -26.53 -12.32
CA ILE A 453 -10.05 -27.06 -11.52
C ILE A 453 -10.19 -26.60 -10.07
N SER A 454 -10.50 -25.32 -9.85
CA SER A 454 -10.69 -24.73 -8.53
C SER A 454 -11.96 -25.22 -7.83
N PHE A 455 -12.91 -25.82 -8.55
CA PHE A 455 -14.07 -26.49 -7.97
C PHE A 455 -13.74 -27.92 -7.52
N ILE A 456 -12.99 -28.68 -8.32
CA ILE A 456 -12.65 -30.10 -8.02
C ILE A 456 -11.38 -30.30 -7.20
N ALA A 457 -10.56 -29.25 -6.99
CA ALA A 457 -9.22 -29.35 -6.40
C ALA A 457 -9.19 -30.12 -5.06
N SER A 458 -10.20 -29.91 -4.20
CA SER A 458 -10.30 -30.57 -2.88
C SER A 458 -10.47 -32.10 -2.95
N GLU A 459 -11.07 -32.62 -4.02
CA GLU A 459 -11.17 -34.06 -4.32
C GLU A 459 -9.92 -34.61 -5.04
N LYS A 460 -8.99 -33.72 -5.41
CA LYS A 460 -7.90 -33.95 -6.37
C LYS A 460 -6.50 -33.78 -5.80
N SER A 461 -6.37 -33.77 -4.47
CA SER A 461 -5.10 -33.71 -3.74
C SER A 461 -4.05 -34.69 -4.27
N GLY A 462 -2.96 -34.15 -4.81
CA GLY A 462 -1.84 -34.92 -5.38
C GLY A 462 -1.88 -35.08 -6.91
N GLU A 463 -2.97 -34.73 -7.59
CA GLU A 463 -3.00 -34.71 -9.06
C GLU A 463 -2.28 -33.48 -9.64
N LYS A 464 -1.82 -33.62 -10.89
CA LYS A 464 -1.14 -32.57 -11.66
C LYS A 464 -1.99 -32.13 -12.84
N PHE A 465 -2.32 -30.84 -12.90
CA PHE A 465 -2.97 -30.21 -14.04
C PHE A 465 -1.94 -29.41 -14.84
N VAL A 466 -1.82 -29.71 -16.14
CA VAL A 466 -0.98 -28.98 -17.09
C VAL A 466 -1.90 -28.13 -17.96
N ILE A 467 -1.65 -26.82 -17.97
CA ILE A 467 -2.40 -25.82 -18.72
C ILE A 467 -1.61 -25.49 -19.98
N ASP A 468 -1.96 -26.18 -21.07
CA ASP A 468 -1.38 -26.00 -22.40
C ASP A 468 -2.29 -25.20 -23.35
N ASN A 469 -1.80 -24.87 -24.55
CA ASN A 469 -2.54 -24.16 -25.60
C ASN A 469 -3.89 -24.83 -25.93
N LYS A 470 -3.96 -26.17 -25.88
CA LYS A 470 -5.21 -26.91 -26.14
C LYS A 470 -6.20 -26.72 -24.99
N TYR A 471 -5.79 -26.95 -23.74
CA TYR A 471 -6.67 -26.75 -22.57
C TYR A 471 -7.19 -25.31 -22.53
N VAL A 472 -6.33 -24.32 -22.80
CA VAL A 472 -6.71 -22.90 -22.87
C VAL A 472 -7.77 -22.65 -23.95
N LYS A 473 -7.62 -23.22 -25.15
CA LYS A 473 -8.62 -23.09 -26.23
C LYS A 473 -9.92 -23.82 -25.90
N ASP A 474 -9.85 -25.06 -25.43
CA ASP A 474 -11.01 -25.89 -25.09
C ASP A 474 -11.88 -25.23 -24.00
N LYS A 475 -11.27 -24.56 -22.99
CA LYS A 475 -12.01 -23.86 -21.93
C LYS A 475 -12.51 -22.47 -22.31
N LEU A 476 -11.76 -21.74 -23.13
CA LEU A 476 -12.11 -20.36 -23.51
C LEU A 476 -12.89 -20.26 -24.84
N GLU A 477 -13.18 -21.40 -25.49
CA GLU A 477 -13.93 -21.50 -26.76
C GLU A 477 -15.26 -20.71 -26.75
N SER A 478 -15.94 -20.69 -25.60
CA SER A 478 -17.17 -19.91 -25.40
C SER A 478 -16.98 -18.40 -25.54
N ILE A 479 -15.82 -17.87 -25.12
CA ILE A 479 -15.46 -16.45 -25.27
C ILE A 479 -15.13 -16.16 -26.74
N SER A 480 -14.38 -17.04 -27.40
CA SER A 480 -14.09 -16.93 -28.85
C SER A 480 -15.38 -16.92 -29.68
N LYS A 481 -16.32 -17.83 -29.39
CA LYS A 481 -17.64 -17.88 -30.07
C LYS A 481 -18.48 -16.62 -29.81
N GLN A 482 -18.38 -15.99 -28.64
CA GLN A 482 -19.04 -14.71 -28.37
C GLN A 482 -18.40 -13.53 -29.12
N LEU A 483 -17.07 -13.50 -29.27
CA LEU A 483 -16.40 -12.51 -30.12
C LEU A 483 -16.90 -12.59 -31.55
N ASP A 484 -16.95 -13.78 -32.13
CA ASP A 484 -17.41 -13.93 -33.51
C ASP A 484 -18.90 -13.62 -33.67
N LEU A 485 -19.77 -14.04 -32.74
CA LEU A 485 -21.17 -13.61 -32.72
C LEU A 485 -21.32 -12.08 -32.66
N SER A 486 -20.47 -11.37 -31.90
CA SER A 486 -20.52 -9.91 -31.83
C SER A 486 -20.09 -9.23 -33.13
N LYS A 487 -19.20 -9.84 -33.91
CA LYS A 487 -18.76 -9.35 -35.25
C LYS A 487 -19.77 -9.63 -36.38
N PHE A 488 -20.77 -10.48 -36.14
CA PHE A 488 -21.78 -10.84 -37.14
C PHE A 488 -23.17 -10.22 -36.87
N ILE A 489 -23.34 -9.50 -35.76
CA ILE A 489 -24.62 -8.91 -35.31
C ILE A 489 -24.55 -7.37 -35.19
N LEU A 490 -23.34 -6.81 -35.08
CA LEU A 490 -23.04 -5.38 -35.10
C LEU A 490 -22.30 -4.98 -36.39
#